data_AF-A0A2N3AT54-F1
#
_entry.id   AF-A0A2N3AT54-F1
#
_cell.length_a   1.000
_cell.length_b   1.000
_cell.length_c   1.000
_cell.angle_alpha   90.00
_cell.angle_beta   90.00
_cell.angle_gamma   90.00
#
_symmetry.space_group_name_H-M   'P 1'
#
loop_
_entity.id
_entity.type
_entity.pdbx_description
1 polymer ?
#
loop_
_entity_poly.entity_id
_entity_poly.type
_entity_poly.pdbx_seq_one_letter_code
_entity_poly.pdbx_strand_id
1 'polypeptide(L)'
;MMIVPVKSLLGIMDIPSHRTSAKRWLARAGVTIRVMDGDGRKPEAVELSDLPEEVQRAYAEREIARAGLEPGEWDAEAQVCFLDATPTMRSAALRRAEIARFMLARQEHMGSGALARAVRERFGSVGTSEISLRRIREQIKGVAPINYAPALLHDYAREGGKRAAMSE
;
A
#
# COMPACT_ATOMS: atom_id res chain seq x y z
N MET A 1 -5.20 1.07 -6.55
CA MET A 1 -6.07 0.08 -5.88
C MET A 1 -5.23 -1.03 -5.27
N MET A 2 -5.20 -1.06 -3.94
CA MET A 2 -4.63 -2.15 -3.15
C MET A 2 -5.75 -2.85 -2.41
N ILE A 3 -6.07 -4.07 -2.86
CA ILE A 3 -7.09 -4.91 -2.24
C ILE A 3 -6.44 -5.82 -1.21
N VAL A 4 -6.95 -5.80 0.02
CA VAL A 4 -6.45 -6.60 1.14
C VAL A 4 -7.52 -7.61 1.54
N PRO A 5 -7.20 -8.92 1.56
CA PRO A 5 -8.14 -9.92 2.07
C PRO A 5 -8.53 -9.64 3.52
N VAL A 6 -9.81 -9.81 3.87
CA VAL A 6 -10.29 -9.62 5.25
C VAL A 6 -9.52 -10.51 6.24
N LYS A 7 -9.14 -11.73 5.81
CA LYS A 7 -8.31 -12.64 6.61
C LYS A 7 -6.96 -12.02 7.00
N SER A 8 -6.40 -11.17 6.16
CA SER A 8 -5.15 -10.47 6.43
C SER A 8 -5.32 -9.31 7.40
N LEU A 9 -6.54 -8.91 7.77
CA LEU A 9 -6.79 -7.80 8.70
C LEU A 9 -7.17 -8.26 10.12
N LEU A 10 -7.40 -9.55 10.30
CA LEU A 10 -7.85 -10.11 11.58
C LEU A 10 -6.82 -9.85 12.68
N GLY A 11 -7.26 -9.25 13.79
CA GLY A 11 -6.42 -8.93 14.94
C GLY A 11 -5.50 -7.71 14.75
N ILE A 12 -5.67 -6.92 13.69
CA ILE A 12 -5.03 -5.61 13.58
C ILE A 12 -5.84 -4.60 14.38
N MET A 13 -5.24 -3.95 15.36
CA MET A 13 -5.92 -2.95 16.22
C MET A 13 -7.22 -3.54 16.79
N ASP A 14 -8.32 -2.81 16.68
CA ASP A 14 -9.63 -3.21 17.15
C ASP A 14 -10.38 -4.15 16.20
N ILE A 15 -9.77 -4.55 15.07
CA ILE A 15 -10.39 -5.51 14.16
C ILE A 15 -10.43 -6.89 14.84
N PRO A 16 -11.62 -7.46 15.08
CA PRO A 16 -11.73 -8.77 15.71
C PRO A 16 -10.97 -9.87 14.97
N SER A 17 -10.41 -10.81 15.73
CA SER A 17 -9.67 -11.96 15.18
C SER A 17 -10.55 -12.97 14.43
N HIS A 18 -11.87 -12.96 14.67
CA HIS A 18 -12.82 -13.84 14.01
C HIS A 18 -13.46 -13.17 12.78
N ARG A 19 -13.47 -13.87 11.64
CA ARG A 19 -13.92 -13.32 10.33
C ARG A 19 -15.30 -12.68 10.38
N THR A 20 -16.29 -13.35 10.99
CA THR A 20 -17.67 -12.83 11.05
C THR A 20 -17.75 -11.53 11.85
N SER A 21 -16.97 -11.41 12.92
CA SER A 21 -16.94 -10.22 13.77
C SER A 21 -16.16 -9.09 13.07
N ALA A 22 -15.07 -9.40 12.39
CA ALA A 22 -14.33 -8.46 11.55
C ALA A 22 -15.21 -7.87 10.44
N LYS A 23 -16.02 -8.70 9.77
CA LYS A 23 -16.96 -8.24 8.74
C LYS A 23 -17.96 -7.21 9.30
N ARG A 24 -18.53 -7.47 10.48
CA ARG A 24 -19.47 -6.55 11.14
C ARG A 24 -18.78 -5.26 11.55
N TRP A 25 -17.54 -5.35 12.04
CA TRP A 25 -16.74 -4.19 12.39
C TRP A 25 -16.46 -3.31 11.16
N LEU A 26 -16.00 -3.91 10.06
CA LEU A 26 -15.71 -3.22 8.79
C LEU A 26 -16.96 -2.52 8.24
N ALA A 27 -18.10 -3.21 8.24
CA ALA A 27 -19.37 -2.62 7.81
C ALA A 27 -19.80 -1.43 8.70
N ARG A 28 -19.60 -1.53 10.03
CA ARG A 28 -19.89 -0.42 10.96
C ARG A 28 -18.96 0.78 10.75
N ALA A 29 -17.71 0.53 10.38
CA ALA A 29 -16.75 1.56 10.02
C ALA A 29 -17.00 2.16 8.62
N GLY A 30 -18.07 1.76 7.92
CA GLY A 30 -18.41 2.26 6.58
C GLY A 30 -17.53 1.67 5.45
N VAL A 31 -16.75 0.64 5.73
CA VAL A 31 -15.81 0.04 4.76
C VAL A 31 -16.56 -0.91 3.83
N THR A 32 -16.43 -0.68 2.52
CA THR A 32 -17.04 -1.54 1.50
C THR A 32 -16.29 -2.86 1.38
N ILE A 33 -16.98 -3.96 1.63
CA ILE A 33 -16.44 -5.32 1.49
C ILE A 33 -16.82 -5.86 0.12
N ARG A 34 -15.80 -6.24 -0.66
CA ARG A 34 -15.95 -6.83 -1.99
C ARG A 34 -15.71 -8.33 -1.90
N VAL A 35 -16.45 -9.10 -2.69
CA VAL A 35 -16.18 -10.51 -2.91
C VAL A 35 -15.25 -10.61 -4.11
N MET A 36 -14.13 -11.29 -3.96
CA MET A 36 -13.23 -11.56 -5.07
C MET A 36 -13.75 -12.76 -5.86
N ASP A 37 -13.87 -12.59 -7.17
CA ASP A 37 -14.13 -13.69 -8.09
C ASP A 37 -12.89 -14.62 -8.14
N GLY A 38 -13.10 -15.93 -7.97
CA GLY A 38 -12.02 -16.92 -7.78
C GLY A 38 -12.53 -18.37 -7.66
N ASP A 39 -11.69 -19.28 -7.11
CA ASP A 39 -11.79 -20.78 -7.14
C ASP A 39 -13.07 -21.45 -6.57
N GLY A 40 -14.13 -20.69 -6.32
CA GLY A 40 -15.37 -21.12 -5.66
C GLY A 40 -15.44 -20.69 -4.19
N ARG A 41 -14.30 -20.38 -3.55
CA ARG A 41 -14.24 -19.96 -2.13
C ARG A 41 -14.74 -18.55 -1.82
N LYS A 42 -15.00 -17.71 -2.84
CA LYS A 42 -15.53 -16.32 -2.72
C LYS A 42 -14.86 -15.50 -1.59
N PRO A 43 -13.53 -15.34 -1.61
CA PRO A 43 -12.84 -14.63 -0.54
C PRO A 43 -13.26 -13.16 -0.48
N GLU A 44 -13.47 -12.65 0.74
CA GLU A 44 -13.83 -11.26 1.01
C GLU A 44 -12.58 -10.40 1.15
N ALA A 45 -12.62 -9.20 0.58
CA ALA A 45 -11.53 -8.24 0.62
C ALA A 45 -12.05 -6.80 0.69
N VAL A 46 -11.19 -5.89 1.13
CA VAL A 46 -11.45 -4.45 1.22
C VAL A 46 -10.35 -3.67 0.52
N GLU A 47 -10.63 -2.43 0.15
CA GLU A 47 -9.60 -1.52 -0.33
C GLU A 47 -8.87 -0.89 0.87
N LEU A 48 -7.53 -0.93 0.87
CA LEU A 48 -6.73 -0.48 2.02
C LEU A 48 -6.99 1.00 2.35
N SER A 49 -7.19 1.85 1.34
CA SER A 49 -7.46 3.28 1.53
C SER A 49 -8.83 3.60 2.13
N ASP A 50 -9.74 2.62 2.17
CA ASP A 50 -11.07 2.77 2.76
C ASP A 50 -11.06 2.44 4.27
N LEU A 51 -9.97 1.86 4.78
CA LEU A 51 -9.82 1.55 6.20
C LEU A 51 -9.57 2.82 7.02
N PRO A 52 -9.94 2.85 8.31
CA PRO A 52 -9.53 3.92 9.22
C PRO A 52 -8.01 4.10 9.25
N GLU A 53 -7.55 5.33 9.44
CA GLU A 53 -6.12 5.68 9.36
C GLU A 53 -5.27 4.86 10.35
N GLU A 54 -5.74 4.69 11.59
CA GLU A 54 -5.02 3.90 12.58
C GLU A 54 -4.84 2.44 12.14
N VAL A 55 -5.82 1.88 11.41
CA VAL A 55 -5.75 0.53 10.85
C VAL A 55 -4.78 0.50 9.66
N GLN A 56 -4.79 1.51 8.79
CA GLN A 56 -3.84 1.60 7.68
C GLN A 56 -2.40 1.64 8.18
N ARG A 57 -2.15 2.44 9.23
CA ARG A 57 -0.84 2.53 9.89
C ARG A 57 -0.44 1.20 10.52
N ALA A 58 -1.30 0.60 11.34
CA ALA A 58 -0.99 -0.68 11.99
C ALA A 58 -0.78 -1.82 10.97
N TYR A 59 -1.52 -1.80 9.87
CA TYR A 59 -1.28 -2.70 8.74
C TYR A 59 0.11 -2.47 8.14
N ALA A 60 0.49 -1.21 7.89
CA ALA A 60 1.82 -0.87 7.37
C ALA A 60 2.94 -1.32 8.31
N GLU A 61 2.86 -1.02 9.61
CA GLU A 61 3.83 -1.46 10.62
C GLU A 61 4.00 -2.98 10.61
N ARG A 62 2.88 -3.71 10.53
CA ARG A 62 2.93 -5.18 10.47
C ARG A 62 3.56 -5.69 9.17
N GLU A 63 3.24 -5.12 8.02
CA GLU A 63 3.85 -5.55 6.75
C GLU A 63 5.34 -5.18 6.68
N ILE A 64 5.76 -4.08 7.29
CA ILE A 64 7.17 -3.71 7.49
C ILE A 64 7.87 -4.76 8.36
N ALA A 65 7.31 -5.11 9.52
CA ALA A 65 7.86 -6.13 10.39
C ALA A 65 7.94 -7.51 9.70
N ARG A 66 6.90 -7.90 8.94
CA ARG A 66 6.90 -9.12 8.12
C ARG A 66 7.95 -9.12 7.02
N ALA A 67 8.30 -7.94 6.51
CA ALA A 67 9.37 -7.76 5.54
C ALA A 67 10.77 -7.78 6.19
N GLY A 68 10.87 -7.87 7.53
CA GLY A 68 12.13 -7.80 8.25
C GLY A 68 12.78 -6.41 8.18
N LEU A 69 11.98 -5.37 7.94
CA LEU A 69 12.45 -3.99 7.84
C LEU A 69 12.19 -3.26 9.16
N GLU A 70 13.06 -2.33 9.50
CA GLU A 70 12.80 -1.38 10.59
C GLU A 70 11.83 -0.29 10.10
N PRO A 71 10.73 0.01 10.82
CA PRO A 71 9.73 0.97 10.36
C PRO A 71 10.27 2.39 10.24
N GLY A 72 11.20 2.78 11.12
CA GLY A 72 11.72 4.13 11.26
C GLY A 72 10.72 5.10 11.90
N GLU A 73 11.08 6.39 11.90
CA GLU A 73 10.29 7.45 12.54
C GLU A 73 9.07 7.83 11.70
N TRP A 74 7.94 8.10 12.36
CA TRP A 74 6.72 8.57 11.73
C TRP A 74 6.81 10.05 11.41
N ASP A 75 6.65 10.42 10.14
CA ASP A 75 6.68 11.81 9.68
C ASP A 75 5.24 12.35 9.65
N ALA A 76 4.87 13.17 10.63
CA ALA A 76 3.50 13.65 10.77
C ALA A 76 3.12 14.62 9.65
N GLU A 77 4.04 15.48 9.22
CA GLU A 77 3.80 16.46 8.15
C GLU A 77 3.54 15.77 6.80
N ALA A 78 4.33 14.76 6.45
CA ALA A 78 4.16 14.00 5.22
C ALA A 78 2.80 13.28 5.19
N GLN A 79 2.31 12.86 6.36
CA GLN A 79 1.04 12.15 6.50
C GLN A 79 -0.16 13.08 6.35
N VAL A 80 -0.09 14.30 6.87
CA VAL A 80 -1.11 15.34 6.61
C VAL A 80 -1.27 15.56 5.11
N CYS A 81 -0.16 15.74 4.38
CA CYS A 81 -0.18 15.89 2.91
C CYS A 81 -0.77 14.66 2.21
N PHE A 82 -0.46 13.46 2.70
CA PHE A 82 -1.01 12.22 2.15
C PHE A 82 -2.52 12.13 2.36
N LEU A 83 -3.03 12.52 3.53
CA LEU A 83 -4.46 12.49 3.85
C LEU A 83 -5.26 13.51 3.02
N ASP A 84 -4.68 14.67 2.70
CA ASP A 84 -5.32 15.69 1.85
C ASP A 84 -5.47 15.24 0.39
N ALA A 85 -4.70 14.24 -0.05
CA ALA A 85 -4.77 13.75 -1.41
C ALA A 85 -6.07 12.97 -1.70
N THR A 86 -6.44 12.94 -2.99
CA THR A 86 -7.62 12.21 -3.45
C THR A 86 -7.53 10.71 -3.12
N PRO A 87 -8.67 10.02 -2.88
CA PRO A 87 -8.67 8.58 -2.58
C PRO A 87 -7.90 7.73 -3.61
N THR A 88 -8.01 8.08 -4.90
CA THR A 88 -7.29 7.42 -6.00
C THR A 88 -5.77 7.57 -5.86
N MET A 89 -5.29 8.77 -5.52
CA MET A 89 -3.86 9.02 -5.31
C MET A 89 -3.34 8.25 -4.10
N ARG A 90 -4.06 8.29 -2.97
CA ARG A 90 -3.71 7.54 -1.75
C ARG A 90 -3.64 6.05 -2.02
N SER A 91 -4.65 5.50 -2.71
CA SER A 91 -4.70 4.08 -3.09
C SER A 91 -3.56 3.67 -4.03
N ALA A 92 -3.15 4.54 -4.96
CA ALA A 92 -1.99 4.29 -5.81
C ALA A 92 -0.68 4.31 -5.00
N ALA A 93 -0.51 5.29 -4.12
CA ALA A 93 0.66 5.46 -3.28
C ALA A 93 0.83 4.32 -2.27
N LEU A 94 -0.25 3.88 -1.61
CA LEU A 94 -0.25 2.71 -0.72
C LEU A 94 0.20 1.44 -1.45
N ARG A 95 -0.31 1.23 -2.68
CA ARG A 95 0.12 0.08 -3.50
C ARG A 95 1.62 0.16 -3.82
N ARG A 96 2.14 1.34 -4.16
CA ARG A 96 3.57 1.53 -4.46
C ARG A 96 4.44 1.33 -3.22
N ALA A 97 3.97 1.76 -2.05
CA ALA A 97 4.64 1.53 -0.77
C ALA A 97 4.75 0.03 -0.45
N GLU A 98 3.69 -0.73 -0.70
CA GLU A 98 3.71 -2.18 -0.51
C GLU A 98 4.68 -2.87 -1.49
N ILE A 99 4.73 -2.42 -2.75
CA ILE A 99 5.73 -2.87 -3.71
C ILE A 99 7.15 -2.57 -3.24
N ALA A 100 7.39 -1.35 -2.73
CA ALA A 100 8.69 -0.95 -2.20
C ALA A 100 9.16 -1.85 -1.06
N ARG A 101 8.28 -2.14 -0.08
CA ARG A 101 8.58 -3.05 1.03
C ARG A 101 8.89 -4.46 0.53
N PHE A 102 8.06 -4.97 -0.38
CA PHE A 102 8.29 -6.29 -0.97
C PHE A 102 9.62 -6.38 -1.72
N MET A 103 9.99 -5.31 -2.44
CA MET A 103 11.27 -5.24 -3.16
C MET A 103 12.46 -5.25 -2.21
N LEU A 104 12.44 -4.41 -1.18
CA LEU A 104 13.54 -4.29 -0.23
C LEU A 104 13.75 -5.59 0.56
N ALA A 105 12.66 -6.27 0.93
CA ALA A 105 12.73 -7.56 1.62
C ALA A 105 13.40 -8.69 0.81
N ARG A 106 13.54 -8.54 -0.51
CA ARG A 106 14.01 -9.61 -1.42
C ARG A 106 15.21 -9.23 -2.27
N GLN A 107 15.65 -7.97 -2.24
CA GLN A 107 16.66 -7.47 -3.16
C GLN A 107 18.03 -8.14 -3.00
N GLU A 108 18.38 -8.59 -1.80
CA GLU A 108 19.66 -9.26 -1.53
C GLU A 108 19.69 -10.70 -2.03
N HIS A 109 18.52 -11.28 -2.31
CA HIS A 109 18.39 -12.69 -2.68
C HIS A 109 18.05 -12.90 -4.16
N MET A 110 17.83 -11.82 -4.92
CA MET A 110 17.31 -11.91 -6.28
C MET A 110 17.93 -10.86 -7.20
N GLY A 111 18.33 -11.27 -8.41
CA GLY A 111 18.67 -10.36 -9.49
C GLY A 111 17.47 -9.51 -9.94
N SER A 112 17.73 -8.37 -10.59
CA SER A 112 16.71 -7.37 -10.96
C SER A 112 15.54 -7.93 -11.77
N GLY A 113 15.82 -8.76 -12.79
CA GLY A 113 14.77 -9.38 -13.62
C GLY A 113 13.90 -10.38 -12.85
N ALA A 114 14.50 -11.16 -11.94
CA ALA A 114 13.77 -12.10 -11.09
C ALA A 114 12.87 -11.34 -10.08
N LEU A 115 13.37 -10.23 -9.53
CA LEU A 115 12.62 -9.35 -8.66
C LEU A 115 11.42 -8.73 -9.38
N ALA A 116 11.62 -8.22 -10.61
CA ALA A 116 10.54 -7.64 -11.41
C ALA A 116 9.44 -8.66 -11.73
N ARG A 117 9.82 -9.91 -12.04
CA ARG A 117 8.87 -11.01 -12.22
C ARG A 117 8.09 -11.32 -10.95
N ALA A 118 8.76 -11.42 -9.80
CA ALA A 118 8.11 -11.68 -8.52
C ALA A 118 7.14 -10.56 -8.10
N VAL A 119 7.51 -9.29 -8.35
CA VAL A 119 6.62 -8.15 -8.13
C VAL A 119 5.40 -8.24 -9.04
N ARG A 120 5.59 -8.54 -10.33
CA ARG A 120 4.48 -8.68 -11.28
C ARG A 120 3.52 -9.81 -10.91
N GLU A 121 4.06 -10.93 -10.45
CA GLU A 121 3.27 -12.08 -10.00
C GLU A 121 2.39 -11.73 -8.79
N ARG A 122 2.96 -10.99 -7.82
CA ARG A 122 2.22 -10.61 -6.60
C ARG A 122 1.26 -9.43 -6.81
N PHE A 123 1.65 -8.43 -7.59
CA PHE A 123 0.93 -7.16 -7.67
C PHE A 123 0.25 -6.89 -9.02
N GLY A 124 0.43 -7.78 -10.01
CA GLY A 124 -0.03 -7.58 -11.39
C GLY A 124 0.94 -6.74 -12.22
N SER A 125 0.61 -6.50 -13.49
CA SER A 125 1.50 -5.85 -14.47
C SER A 125 1.59 -4.33 -14.37
N VAL A 126 0.57 -3.68 -13.80
CA VAL A 126 0.47 -2.21 -13.77
C VAL A 126 1.47 -1.62 -12.78
N GLY A 127 2.33 -0.72 -13.27
CA GLY A 127 3.34 -0.04 -12.46
C GLY A 127 4.47 -0.95 -11.96
N THR A 128 4.66 -2.13 -12.56
CA THR A 128 5.70 -3.10 -12.17
C THR A 128 6.74 -3.35 -13.28
N SER A 129 6.89 -2.40 -14.20
CA SER A 129 8.02 -2.41 -15.15
C SER A 129 9.32 -2.09 -14.44
N GLU A 130 10.46 -2.57 -14.94
CA GLU A 130 11.76 -2.29 -14.32
C GLU A 130 12.02 -0.78 -14.14
N ILE A 131 11.60 0.04 -15.10
CA ILE A 131 11.67 1.51 -15.02
C ILE A 131 10.82 2.03 -13.84
N SER A 132 9.61 1.51 -13.66
CA SER A 132 8.72 1.91 -12.56
C SER A 132 9.31 1.51 -11.21
N LEU A 133 9.84 0.28 -11.11
CA LEU A 133 10.47 -0.22 -9.89
C LEU A 133 11.72 0.57 -9.53
N ARG A 134 12.52 0.95 -10.53
CA ARG A 134 13.67 1.86 -10.33
C ARG A 134 13.21 3.22 -9.82
N ARG A 135 12.16 3.83 -10.40
CA ARG A 135 11.62 5.13 -9.93
C ARG A 135 11.14 5.05 -8.49
N ILE A 136 10.42 3.99 -8.12
CA ILE A 136 10.00 3.74 -6.74
C ILE A 136 11.22 3.71 -5.81
N ARG A 137 12.27 2.96 -6.17
CA ARG A 137 13.49 2.85 -5.36
C ARG A 137 14.19 4.20 -5.17
N GLU A 138 14.27 5.01 -6.21
CA GLU A 138 14.87 6.35 -6.10
C GLU A 138 14.04 7.28 -5.19
N GLN A 139 12.72 7.25 -5.30
CA GLN A 139 11.84 8.12 -4.50
C GLN A 139 11.85 7.80 -3.00
N ILE A 140 12.07 6.54 -2.62
CA ILE A 140 12.09 6.11 -1.21
C ILE A 140 13.49 6.17 -0.58
N LYS A 141 14.51 6.61 -1.33
CA LYS A 141 15.89 6.63 -0.83
C LYS A 141 16.00 7.59 0.36
N GLY A 142 16.43 7.07 1.51
CA GLY A 142 16.52 7.84 2.75
C GLY A 142 15.18 8.06 3.47
N VAL A 143 14.09 7.47 2.97
CA VAL A 143 12.77 7.54 3.62
C VAL A 143 12.59 6.31 4.52
N ALA A 144 12.03 6.52 5.70
CA ALA A 144 11.63 5.43 6.59
C ALA A 144 10.51 4.57 5.96
N PRO A 145 10.54 3.22 6.04
CA PRO A 145 9.50 2.36 5.46
C PRO A 145 8.07 2.67 5.85
N ILE A 146 7.87 3.23 7.05
CA ILE A 146 6.56 3.67 7.52
C ILE A 146 5.99 4.85 6.71
N ASN A 147 6.87 5.68 6.12
CA ASN A 147 6.52 6.87 5.33
C ASN A 147 6.62 6.65 3.81
N TYR A 148 6.68 5.40 3.32
CA TYR A 148 6.72 5.15 1.87
C TYR A 148 5.45 5.60 1.15
N ALA A 149 4.28 5.44 1.73
CA ALA A 149 3.03 5.88 1.10
C ALA A 149 3.02 7.40 0.86
N PRO A 150 3.27 8.28 1.85
CA PRO A 150 3.35 9.71 1.60
C PRO A 150 4.47 10.08 0.62
N ALA A 151 5.66 9.48 0.72
CA ALA A 151 6.75 9.74 -0.23
C ALA A 151 6.42 9.36 -1.68
N LEU A 152 5.53 8.38 -1.87
CA LEU A 152 5.13 7.85 -3.18
C LEU A 152 3.81 8.46 -3.70
N LEU A 153 3.31 9.54 -3.08
CA LEU A 153 2.10 10.23 -3.50
C LEU A 153 2.25 10.95 -4.86
N HIS A 154 3.45 11.46 -5.18
CA HIS A 154 3.64 12.41 -6.28
C HIS A 154 3.71 11.81 -7.69
N ASP A 155 3.89 10.50 -7.84
CA ASP A 155 4.28 9.93 -9.14
C ASP A 155 3.11 9.61 -10.10
N TYR A 156 1.85 9.83 -9.68
CA TYR A 156 0.71 9.72 -10.60
C TYR A 156 0.49 10.99 -11.44
N ALA A 157 0.97 12.15 -10.98
CA ALA A 157 0.77 13.43 -11.66
C ALA A 157 1.57 13.59 -12.97
N ARG A 158 2.44 12.63 -13.33
CA ARG A 158 3.25 12.72 -14.56
C ARG A 158 2.56 12.20 -15.82
N GLU A 159 1.45 11.48 -15.71
CA GLU A 159 0.69 10.95 -16.87
C GLU A 159 -0.78 11.39 -16.95
N GLY A 160 -1.23 12.36 -16.13
CA GLY A 160 -2.58 12.93 -16.32
C GLY A 160 -2.99 14.04 -15.36
N GLY A 161 -2.66 15.30 -15.69
CA GLY A 161 -3.29 16.56 -15.25
C GLY A 161 -3.09 16.98 -13.77
N LYS A 162 -2.70 18.20 -13.39
CA LYS A 162 -2.57 19.51 -14.07
C LYS A 162 -1.10 19.97 -14.08
N ARG A 163 -0.71 20.73 -15.12
CA ARG A 163 0.50 21.56 -15.11
C ARG A 163 0.49 22.42 -13.84
N ALA A 164 1.54 22.32 -13.03
CA ALA A 164 1.81 23.32 -12.01
C ALA A 164 1.95 24.67 -12.71
N ALA A 165 1.13 25.64 -12.30
CA ALA A 165 1.40 27.03 -12.61
C ALA A 165 2.70 27.39 -11.88
N MET A 166 3.79 27.53 -12.62
CA MET A 166 4.94 28.28 -12.11
C MET A 166 4.46 29.72 -11.96
N SER A 167 4.46 30.23 -10.72
CA SER A 167 4.42 31.68 -10.51
C SER A 167 5.86 32.15 -10.45
N GLU A 168 6.12 33.18 -11.27
CA GLU A 168 7.35 33.99 -11.33
C GLU A 168 7.63 34.72 -10.01
#